data_AF-A0A258D3B3-F1
#
_entry.id   AF-A0A258D3B3-F1
#
_cell.length_a   1.000
_cell.length_b   1.000
_cell.length_c   1.000
_cell.angle_alpha   90.00
_cell.angle_beta   90.00
_cell.angle_gamma   90.00
#
_symmetry.space_group_name_H-M   'P 1'
#
loop_
_entity.id
_entity.type
_entity.pdbx_description
1 polymer ?
#
loop_
_entity_poly.entity_id
_entity_poly.type
_entity_poly.pdbx_seq_one_letter_code
_entity_poly.pdbx_strand_id
1 'polypeptide(L)'
;MSEITRDTLMAYADGQLDQAARQAIEARLAANPEAAAELALLQRQTDAIRTLFGSAGAEPVPARLKPGRIAAELHHRRSRSWGWAAAAVVLVGLGLGAGWFARPLFEAQPASALLIADAVNAHTVYVAENRHAVEVASTEREHLSSWLSNRLNTPLGMPDLTAEGFALVGGRLLPGDPDAGGRAAQLMYENAARQRITIYVTSA
;
A
#
# COMPACT_ATOMS: atom_id res chain seq x y z
N MET A 1 -3.12 -55.66 35.50
CA MET A 1 -2.01 -55.62 36.48
C MET A 1 -1.14 -54.43 36.13
N SER A 2 -1.33 -53.27 36.78
CA SER A 2 -0.61 -52.04 36.41
C SER A 2 0.89 -52.23 36.54
N GLU A 3 1.66 -51.84 35.53
CA GLU A 3 3.11 -51.91 35.46
C GLU A 3 3.75 -51.01 36.55
N ILE A 4 4.97 -51.31 37.03
CA ILE A 4 5.70 -50.33 37.85
C ILE A 4 6.12 -49.21 36.89
N THR A 5 5.45 -48.08 36.96
CA THR A 5 5.84 -46.88 36.23
C THR A 5 6.67 -45.97 37.12
N ARG A 6 7.51 -45.14 36.49
CA ARG A 6 8.35 -44.15 37.19
C ARG A 6 7.53 -43.19 38.05
N ASP A 7 6.36 -42.77 37.59
CA ASP A 7 5.45 -41.91 38.37
C ASP A 7 5.00 -42.58 39.67
N THR A 8 4.76 -43.89 39.64
CA THR A 8 4.35 -44.64 40.84
C THR A 8 5.52 -44.82 41.82
N LEU A 9 6.75 -44.98 41.32
CA LEU A 9 7.96 -45.00 42.16
C LEU A 9 8.22 -43.63 42.80
N MET A 10 8.03 -42.53 42.06
CA MET A 10 8.13 -41.18 42.61
C MET A 10 7.05 -40.93 43.67
N ALA A 11 5.80 -41.31 43.41
CA ALA A 11 4.72 -41.21 44.40
C ALA A 11 5.00 -42.04 45.66
N TYR A 12 5.59 -43.23 45.52
CA TYR A 12 6.06 -44.03 46.66
C TYR A 12 7.18 -43.32 47.43
N ALA A 13 8.18 -42.78 46.73
CA ALA A 13 9.30 -42.06 47.33
C ALA A 13 8.85 -40.79 48.09
N ASP A 14 7.83 -40.10 47.59
CA ASP A 14 7.24 -38.90 48.21
C ASP A 14 6.17 -39.21 49.26
N GLY A 15 5.86 -40.49 49.50
CA GLY A 15 4.86 -40.92 50.48
C GLY A 15 3.41 -40.56 50.12
N GLN A 16 3.13 -40.34 48.83
CA GLN A 16 1.83 -39.92 48.30
C GLN A 16 0.89 -41.11 47.93
N LEU A 17 1.31 -42.34 48.22
CA LEU A 17 0.49 -43.54 48.00
C LEU A 17 -0.32 -43.90 49.24
N ASP A 18 -1.55 -44.38 49.01
CA ASP A 18 -2.34 -44.99 50.07
C ASP A 18 -1.73 -46.32 50.54
N GLN A 19 -2.19 -46.83 51.68
CA GLN A 19 -1.62 -48.01 52.32
C GLN A 19 -1.71 -49.27 51.45
N ALA A 20 -2.79 -49.43 50.68
CA ALA A 20 -3.01 -50.59 49.82
C ALA A 20 -2.09 -50.56 48.60
N ALA A 21 -1.96 -49.42 47.94
CA ALA A 21 -1.06 -49.19 46.82
C ALA A 21 0.41 -49.32 47.24
N ARG A 22 0.74 -48.83 48.44
CA ARG A 22 2.08 -48.97 49.03
C ARG A 22 2.48 -50.44 49.22
N GLN A 23 1.61 -51.25 49.82
CA GLN A 23 1.87 -52.69 50.00
C GLN A 23 1.99 -53.43 48.65
N ALA A 24 1.15 -53.07 47.67
CA ALA A 24 1.22 -53.65 46.33
C ALA A 24 2.54 -53.29 45.61
N ILE A 25 3.07 -52.09 45.82
CA ILE A 25 4.39 -51.65 45.30
C ILE A 25 5.52 -52.39 46.02
N GLU A 26 5.48 -52.50 47.36
CA GLU A 26 6.51 -53.20 48.15
C GLU A 26 6.63 -54.69 47.75
N ALA A 27 5.50 -55.38 47.58
CA ALA A 27 5.49 -56.75 47.08
C ALA A 27 6.09 -56.89 45.66
N ARG A 28 5.91 -55.86 44.82
CA ARG A 28 6.43 -55.86 43.45
C ARG A 28 7.92 -55.49 43.38
N LEU A 29 8.36 -54.57 44.24
CA LEU A 29 9.76 -54.21 44.40
C LEU A 29 10.59 -55.40 44.90
N ALA A 30 10.03 -56.24 45.77
CA ALA A 30 10.68 -57.48 46.21
C ALA A 30 10.92 -58.47 45.06
N ALA A 31 10.07 -58.44 44.02
CA ALA A 31 10.18 -59.29 42.84
C ALA A 31 10.94 -58.63 41.67
N ASN A 32 11.33 -57.36 41.77
CA ASN A 32 11.99 -56.62 40.70
C ASN A 32 13.18 -55.77 41.25
N PRO A 33 14.41 -56.31 41.18
CA PRO A 33 15.60 -55.62 41.70
C PRO A 33 15.97 -54.36 40.91
N GLU A 34 15.62 -54.26 39.63
CA GLU A 34 15.89 -53.07 38.81
C GLU A 34 15.05 -51.88 39.28
N ALA A 35 13.75 -52.10 39.51
CA ALA A 35 12.86 -51.08 40.04
C ALA A 35 13.26 -50.62 41.46
N ALA A 36 13.76 -51.55 42.29
CA ALA A 36 14.30 -51.22 43.61
C ALA A 36 15.57 -50.36 43.52
N ALA A 37 16.45 -50.63 42.56
CA ALA A 37 17.65 -49.83 42.31
C ALA A 37 17.29 -48.41 41.81
N GLU A 38 16.28 -48.28 40.94
CA GLU A 38 15.78 -46.98 40.47
C GLU A 38 15.18 -46.16 41.62
N LEU A 39 14.37 -46.77 42.47
CA LEU A 39 13.82 -46.12 43.66
C LEU A 39 14.93 -45.62 44.61
N ALA A 40 15.95 -46.44 44.86
CA ALA A 40 17.09 -46.07 45.69
C ALA A 40 17.93 -44.94 45.07
N LEU A 41 17.98 -44.83 43.73
CA LEU A 41 18.60 -43.70 43.06
C LEU A 41 17.77 -42.42 43.24
N LEU A 42 16.46 -42.49 43.03
CA LEU A 42 15.54 -41.36 43.21
C LEU A 42 15.60 -40.81 44.64
N GLN A 43 15.58 -41.69 45.65
CA GLN A 43 15.69 -41.29 47.05
C GLN A 43 17.01 -40.59 47.34
N ARG A 44 18.15 -41.14 46.86
CA ARG A 44 19.46 -40.50 47.01
C ARG A 44 19.53 -39.12 46.34
N GLN A 45 18.92 -38.95 45.17
CA GLN A 45 18.85 -37.66 44.49
C GLN A 45 18.03 -36.65 45.30
N THR A 46 16.86 -37.04 45.78
CA THR A 46 16.00 -36.19 46.61
C THR A 46 16.71 -35.78 47.91
N ASP A 47 17.41 -36.71 48.56
CA ASP A 47 18.19 -36.41 49.77
C ASP A 47 19.35 -35.47 49.49
N ALA A 48 20.06 -35.65 48.37
CA ALA A 48 21.14 -34.75 47.96
C ALA A 48 20.60 -33.33 47.70
N ILE A 49 19.47 -33.20 47.02
CA ILE A 49 18.82 -31.90 46.78
C ILE A 49 18.39 -31.26 48.11
N ARG A 50 17.75 -32.01 49.01
CA ARG A 50 17.36 -31.49 50.34
C ARG A 50 18.58 -31.06 51.16
N THR A 51 19.67 -31.81 51.09
CA THR A 51 20.90 -31.50 51.82
C THR A 51 21.55 -30.22 51.29
N LEU A 52 21.62 -30.06 49.97
CA LEU A 52 22.23 -28.91 49.32
C LEU A 52 21.38 -27.63 49.39
N PHE A 53 20.05 -27.77 49.30
CA PHE A 53 19.13 -26.64 49.15
C PHE A 53 18.10 -26.50 50.28
N GLY A 54 18.22 -27.28 51.35
CA GLY A 54 17.29 -27.25 52.48
C GLY A 54 17.18 -25.87 53.13
N SER A 55 18.30 -25.14 53.24
CA SER A 55 18.31 -23.76 53.75
C SER A 55 17.61 -22.78 52.79
N ALA A 56 17.84 -22.92 51.48
CA ALA A 56 17.22 -22.07 50.47
C ALA A 56 15.69 -22.26 50.39
N GLY A 57 15.21 -23.48 50.67
CA GLY A 57 13.76 -23.76 50.75
C GLY A 57 13.05 -23.08 51.92
N ALA A 58 13.78 -22.70 52.98
CA ALA A 58 13.24 -21.97 54.12
C ALA A 58 13.26 -20.44 53.93
N GLU A 59 13.93 -19.94 52.88
CA GLU A 59 13.95 -18.52 52.57
C GLU A 59 12.59 -18.03 52.05
N PRO A 60 12.18 -16.80 52.40
CA PRO A 60 10.95 -16.24 51.86
C PRO A 60 11.05 -16.07 50.34
N VAL A 61 10.02 -16.52 49.62
CA VAL A 61 9.98 -16.43 48.15
C VAL A 61 10.14 -14.97 47.71
N PRO A 62 11.18 -14.64 46.92
CA PRO A 62 11.42 -13.29 46.43
C PRO A 62 10.20 -12.71 45.71
N ALA A 63 9.91 -11.41 45.92
CA ALA A 63 8.74 -10.75 45.33
C ALA A 63 8.66 -10.84 43.79
N ARG A 64 9.80 -11.01 43.11
CA ARG A 64 9.90 -11.21 41.65
C ARG A 64 9.39 -12.58 41.19
N LEU A 65 9.42 -13.59 42.07
CA LEU A 65 8.99 -14.96 41.79
C LEU A 65 7.53 -15.22 42.21
N LYS A 66 6.82 -14.20 42.69
CA LYS A 66 5.39 -14.33 43.01
C LYS A 66 4.59 -14.64 41.73
N PRO A 67 3.84 -15.76 41.68
CA PRO A 67 3.12 -16.18 40.48
C PRO A 67 2.21 -15.09 39.90
N GLY A 68 1.51 -14.35 40.77
CA GLY A 68 0.63 -13.25 40.35
C GLY A 68 1.39 -12.11 39.64
N ARG A 69 2.62 -11.80 40.05
CA ARG A 69 3.44 -10.78 39.41
C ARG A 69 3.94 -11.23 38.05
N ILE A 70 4.38 -12.49 37.94
CA ILE A 70 4.81 -13.09 36.67
C ILE A 70 3.63 -13.11 35.68
N ALA A 71 2.46 -13.56 36.13
CA ALA A 71 1.25 -13.58 35.32
C ALA A 71 0.85 -12.17 34.84
N ALA A 72 0.90 -11.17 35.73
CA ALA A 72 0.61 -9.78 35.38
C ALA A 72 1.61 -9.21 34.36
N GLU A 73 2.91 -9.46 34.54
CA GLU A 73 3.95 -9.02 33.61
C GLU A 73 3.78 -9.62 32.21
N LEU A 74 3.49 -10.93 32.14
CA LEU A 74 3.20 -11.61 30.88
C LEU A 74 1.94 -11.05 30.21
N HIS A 75 0.90 -10.77 31.00
CA HIS A 75 -0.34 -10.18 30.51
C HIS A 75 -0.11 -8.76 29.96
N HIS A 76 0.65 -7.92 30.67
CA HIS A 76 0.99 -6.57 30.22
C HIS A 76 1.79 -6.58 28.92
N ARG A 77 2.78 -7.48 28.78
CA ARG A 77 3.55 -7.64 27.53
C ARG A 77 2.66 -8.03 26.36
N ARG A 78 1.73 -8.97 26.58
CA ARG A 78 0.79 -9.43 25.55
C ARG A 78 -0.24 -8.37 25.17
N SER A 79 -0.77 -7.63 26.14
CA SER A 79 -1.67 -6.50 25.89
C SER A 79 -0.98 -5.40 25.09
N ARG A 80 0.28 -5.08 25.41
CA ARG A 80 1.05 -4.06 24.68
C ARG A 80 1.37 -4.48 23.25
N SER A 81 1.72 -5.74 23.01
CA SER A 81 1.96 -6.22 21.64
C SER A 81 0.68 -6.20 20.80
N TRP A 82 -0.47 -6.51 21.40
CA TRP A 82 -1.77 -6.36 20.75
C TRP A 82 -2.10 -4.90 20.42
N GLY A 83 -1.76 -3.96 21.30
CA GLY A 83 -1.89 -2.52 21.03
C GLY A 83 -1.08 -2.08 19.81
N TRP A 84 0.16 -2.55 19.67
CA TRP A 84 1.00 -2.28 18.49
C TRP A 84 0.45 -2.92 17.22
N ALA A 85 -0.05 -4.16 17.30
CA ALA A 85 -0.65 -4.83 16.15
C ALA A 85 -1.91 -4.09 15.68
N ALA A 86 -2.78 -3.66 16.60
CA ALA A 86 -3.96 -2.86 16.26
C ALA A 86 -3.57 -1.52 15.61
N ALA A 87 -2.56 -0.81 16.14
CA ALA A 87 -2.06 0.42 15.55
C ALA A 87 -1.51 0.21 14.13
N ALA A 88 -0.77 -0.87 13.91
CA ALA A 88 -0.25 -1.22 12.58
C ALA A 88 -1.38 -1.48 11.57
N VAL A 89 -2.42 -2.21 11.96
CA VAL A 89 -3.60 -2.46 11.11
C VAL A 89 -4.31 -1.16 10.77
N VAL A 90 -4.49 -0.25 11.74
CA VAL A 90 -5.11 1.06 11.50
C VAL A 90 -4.26 1.89 10.53
N LEU A 91 -2.94 1.95 10.73
CA LEU A 91 -2.04 2.70 9.85
C LEU A 91 -2.05 2.16 8.42
N VAL A 92 -2.00 0.84 8.25
CA VAL A 92 -2.09 0.19 6.93
C VAL A 92 -3.46 0.46 6.30
N GLY A 93 -4.54 0.35 7.07
CA GLY A 93 -5.90 0.63 6.59
C GLY A 93 -6.05 2.09 6.14
N LEU A 94 -5.53 3.04 6.91
CA LEU A 94 -5.53 4.46 6.54
C LEU A 94 -4.65 4.73 5.32
N GLY A 95 -3.47 4.12 5.24
CA GLY A 95 -2.56 4.27 4.10
C GLY A 95 -3.17 3.71 2.81
N LEU A 96 -3.76 2.52 2.86
CA LEU A 96 -4.46 1.92 1.73
C LEU A 96 -5.70 2.72 1.33
N GLY A 97 -6.49 3.17 2.31
CA GLY A 97 -7.66 4.01 2.06
C GLY A 97 -7.28 5.32 1.40
N ALA A 98 -6.34 6.07 1.99
CA ALA A 98 -5.84 7.32 1.44
C ALA A 98 -5.22 7.12 0.05
N GLY A 99 -4.44 6.06 -0.15
CA GLY A 99 -3.86 5.71 -1.44
C GLY A 99 -4.91 5.42 -2.51
N TRP A 100 -5.99 4.71 -2.15
CA TRP A 100 -7.09 4.42 -3.08
C TRP A 100 -7.83 5.70 -3.51
N PHE A 101 -8.14 6.59 -2.57
CA PHE A 101 -8.81 7.86 -2.88
C PHE A 101 -7.91 8.85 -3.62
N ALA A 102 -6.60 8.83 -3.38
CA ALA A 102 -5.65 9.69 -4.06
C ALA A 102 -5.18 9.14 -5.41
N ARG A 103 -5.41 7.85 -5.71
CA ARG A 103 -5.05 7.20 -6.97
C ARG A 103 -5.38 8.02 -8.23
N PRO A 104 -6.59 8.56 -8.44
CA PRO A 104 -6.91 9.32 -9.65
C PRO A 104 -6.15 10.64 -9.79
N LEU A 105 -5.56 11.18 -8.71
CA LEU A 105 -4.71 12.37 -8.78
C LEU A 105 -3.32 12.08 -9.35
N PHE A 106 -2.89 10.81 -9.29
CA PHE A 106 -1.57 10.36 -9.74
C PHE A 106 -1.63 9.44 -10.97
N GLU A 107 -2.81 8.95 -11.33
CA GLU A 107 -3.02 8.10 -12.49
C GLU A 107 -3.04 8.98 -13.74
N ALA A 108 -1.93 8.95 -14.50
CA ALA A 108 -1.86 9.62 -15.79
C ALA A 108 -2.95 9.05 -16.71
N GLN A 109 -3.72 9.92 -17.36
CA GLN A 109 -4.75 9.50 -18.30
C GLN A 109 -4.13 8.57 -19.36
N PRO A 110 -4.76 7.41 -19.66
CA PRO A 110 -4.22 6.49 -20.64
C PRO A 110 -4.15 7.20 -21.99
N ALA A 111 -3.02 7.04 -22.70
CA ALA A 111 -2.78 7.70 -23.99
C ALA A 111 -3.93 7.48 -25.00
N SER A 112 -4.62 6.34 -24.92
CA SER A 112 -5.81 6.05 -25.73
C SER A 112 -7.00 6.94 -25.41
N ALA A 113 -7.24 7.29 -24.13
CA ALA A 113 -8.33 8.19 -23.76
C ALA A 113 -8.05 9.62 -24.25
N LEU A 114 -6.80 10.06 -24.16
CA LEU A 114 -6.36 11.35 -24.72
C LEU A 114 -6.56 11.39 -26.24
N LEU A 115 -6.13 10.35 -26.97
CA LEU A 115 -6.32 10.26 -28.41
C LEU A 115 -7.80 10.24 -28.84
N ILE A 116 -8.66 9.56 -28.07
CA ILE A 116 -10.11 9.55 -28.33
C ILE A 116 -10.70 10.95 -28.09
N ALA A 117 -10.32 11.62 -27.00
CA ALA A 117 -10.75 12.98 -26.71
C ALA A 117 -10.33 13.96 -27.80
N ASP A 118 -9.08 13.89 -28.26
CA ASP A 118 -8.56 14.70 -29.37
C ASP A 118 -9.31 14.43 -30.68
N ALA A 119 -9.61 13.16 -30.98
CA ALA A 119 -10.35 12.78 -32.18
C ALA A 119 -11.80 13.30 -32.15
N VAL A 120 -12.47 13.22 -31.00
CA VAL A 120 -13.81 13.79 -30.81
C VAL A 120 -13.78 15.32 -30.93
N ASN A 121 -12.77 15.98 -30.34
CA ASN A 121 -12.60 17.42 -30.46
C ASN A 121 -12.40 17.84 -31.93
N ALA A 122 -11.46 17.20 -32.63
CA ALA A 122 -11.26 17.39 -34.07
C ALA A 122 -12.56 17.19 -34.87
N HIS A 123 -13.30 16.13 -34.59
CA HIS A 123 -14.57 15.85 -35.27
C HIS A 123 -15.60 16.96 -35.06
N THR A 124 -15.78 17.46 -33.83
CA THR A 124 -16.74 18.55 -33.56
C THR A 124 -16.33 19.86 -34.22
N VAL A 125 -15.03 20.16 -34.29
CA VAL A 125 -14.49 21.34 -34.98
C VAL A 125 -14.76 21.26 -36.48
N TYR A 126 -14.54 20.11 -37.11
CA TYR A 126 -14.67 19.98 -38.57
C TYR A 126 -16.10 19.72 -39.05
N VAL A 127 -16.94 18.99 -38.31
CA VAL A 127 -18.33 18.71 -38.72
C VAL A 127 -19.20 19.97 -38.73
N ALA A 128 -18.87 20.97 -37.90
CA ALA A 128 -19.55 22.26 -37.89
C ALA A 128 -19.16 23.17 -39.09
N GLU A 129 -18.23 22.76 -39.94
CA GLU A 129 -17.71 23.54 -41.06
C GLU A 129 -18.04 22.89 -42.41
N ASN A 130 -19.11 23.39 -43.04
CA ASN A 130 -19.68 22.78 -44.25
C ASN A 130 -19.09 23.34 -45.56
N ARG A 131 -18.21 24.37 -45.51
CA ARG A 131 -17.81 25.11 -46.72
C ARG A 131 -16.32 25.49 -46.82
N HIS A 132 -15.59 25.67 -45.73
CA HIS A 132 -14.18 26.13 -45.76
C HIS A 132 -13.21 25.23 -44.97
N ALA A 133 -13.35 23.91 -45.10
CA ALA A 133 -12.55 22.92 -44.37
C ALA A 133 -11.05 22.90 -44.74
N VAL A 134 -10.64 23.54 -45.83
CA VAL A 134 -9.24 23.60 -46.27
C VAL A 134 -8.94 24.99 -46.84
N GLU A 135 -8.09 25.73 -46.14
CA GLU A 135 -7.35 26.92 -46.60
C GLU A 135 -8.19 28.04 -47.23
N VAL A 136 -8.50 29.08 -46.45
CA VAL A 136 -9.02 30.34 -47.01
C VAL A 136 -7.84 31.15 -47.54
N ALA A 137 -7.81 31.39 -48.86
CA ALA A 137 -6.80 32.22 -49.51
C ALA A 137 -6.86 33.67 -48.98
N SER A 138 -5.70 34.31 -48.86
CA SER A 138 -5.54 35.66 -48.30
C SER A 138 -6.15 36.80 -49.13
N THR A 139 -6.80 36.50 -50.26
CA THR A 139 -7.48 37.48 -51.12
C THR A 139 -8.58 38.26 -50.39
N GLU A 140 -9.03 37.77 -49.23
CA GLU A 140 -9.99 38.44 -48.34
C GLU A 140 -9.50 38.41 -46.88
N ARG A 141 -8.41 39.13 -46.55
CA ARG A 141 -7.82 39.18 -45.20
C ARG A 141 -8.83 39.55 -44.11
N GLU A 142 -9.70 40.52 -44.38
CA GLU A 142 -10.77 40.96 -43.48
C GLU A 142 -11.85 39.88 -43.28
N HIS A 143 -12.12 39.08 -44.31
CA HIS A 143 -13.04 37.95 -44.20
C HIS A 143 -12.44 36.85 -43.33
N LEU A 144 -11.19 36.48 -43.59
CA LEU A 144 -10.50 35.44 -42.82
C LEU A 144 -10.39 35.82 -41.34
N SER A 145 -10.12 37.10 -41.02
CA SER A 145 -10.02 37.56 -39.63
C SER A 145 -11.37 37.54 -38.94
N SER A 146 -12.43 38.01 -39.60
CA SER A 146 -13.80 37.95 -39.06
C SER A 146 -14.26 36.49 -38.85
N TRP A 147 -14.03 35.62 -39.83
CA TRP A 147 -14.40 34.21 -39.75
C TRP A 147 -13.67 33.48 -38.62
N LEU A 148 -12.33 33.60 -38.52
CA LEU A 148 -11.56 32.96 -37.44
C LEU A 148 -11.92 33.55 -36.08
N SER A 149 -12.14 34.87 -35.98
CA SER A 149 -12.55 35.51 -34.73
C SER A 149 -13.89 34.97 -34.22
N ASN A 150 -14.86 34.81 -35.12
CA ASN A 150 -16.16 34.25 -34.79
C ASN A 150 -16.06 32.78 -34.35
N ARG A 151 -15.17 32.00 -34.97
CA ARG A 151 -14.99 30.57 -34.63
C ARG A 151 -14.24 30.37 -33.32
N LEU A 152 -13.25 31.21 -33.03
CA LEU A 152 -12.51 31.22 -31.76
C LEU A 152 -13.25 31.97 -30.64
N ASN A 153 -14.38 32.64 -30.95
CA ASN A 153 -15.11 33.52 -30.05
C ASN A 153 -14.20 34.59 -29.38
N THR A 154 -13.13 34.98 -30.08
CA THR A 154 -12.06 35.87 -29.60
C THR A 154 -11.59 36.73 -30.77
N PRO A 155 -11.44 38.06 -30.61
CA PRO A 155 -10.92 38.91 -31.68
C PRO A 155 -9.50 38.49 -32.08
N LEU A 156 -9.33 38.05 -33.32
CA LEU A 156 -8.05 37.61 -33.87
C LEU A 156 -7.45 38.72 -34.75
N GLY A 157 -6.44 39.42 -34.23
CA GLY A 157 -5.60 40.32 -35.02
C GLY A 157 -4.62 39.52 -35.88
N MET A 158 -4.64 39.74 -37.19
CA MET A 158 -3.64 39.15 -38.09
C MET A 158 -2.41 40.06 -38.15
N PRO A 159 -1.25 39.65 -37.62
CA PRO A 159 -0.04 40.48 -37.70
C PRO A 159 0.36 40.69 -39.16
N ASP A 160 0.79 41.92 -39.46
CA ASP A 160 1.38 42.26 -40.74
C ASP A 160 2.89 41.99 -40.66
N LEU A 161 3.37 41.08 -41.51
CA LEU A 161 4.77 40.67 -41.59
C LEU A 161 5.42 41.09 -42.92
N THR A 162 4.78 42.03 -43.63
CA THR A 162 5.27 42.51 -44.92
C THR A 162 6.62 43.23 -44.79
N ALA A 163 6.90 43.86 -43.66
CA ALA A 163 8.19 44.50 -43.35
C ALA A 163 9.35 43.48 -43.31
N GLU A 164 9.06 42.26 -42.88
CA GLU A 164 9.99 41.13 -42.83
C GLU A 164 9.99 40.31 -44.14
N GLY A 165 9.22 40.74 -45.15
CA GLY A 165 9.14 40.09 -46.45
C GLY A 165 8.18 38.90 -46.52
N PHE A 166 7.31 38.72 -45.53
CA PHE A 166 6.34 37.63 -45.46
C PHE A 166 4.92 38.10 -45.77
N ALA A 167 4.32 37.54 -46.82
CA ALA A 167 2.93 37.78 -47.17
C ALA A 167 2.03 36.71 -46.54
N LEU A 168 0.87 37.10 -46.03
CA LEU A 168 -0.14 36.14 -45.58
C LEU A 168 -0.65 35.35 -46.79
N VAL A 169 -0.58 34.02 -46.69
CA VAL A 169 -1.10 33.09 -47.72
C VAL A 169 -2.54 32.70 -47.41
N GLY A 170 -2.85 32.51 -46.13
CA GLY A 170 -4.18 32.09 -45.70
C GLY A 170 -4.21 31.61 -44.27
N GLY A 171 -5.34 31.00 -43.88
CA GLY A 171 -5.49 30.43 -42.56
C GLY A 171 -6.48 29.26 -42.52
N ARG A 172 -6.41 28.48 -41.45
CA ARG A 172 -7.31 27.36 -41.18
C ARG A 172 -7.62 27.22 -39.69
N LEU A 173 -8.78 26.66 -39.40
CA LEU A 173 -9.19 26.27 -38.06
C LEU A 173 -8.61 24.88 -37.74
N LEU A 174 -8.14 24.70 -36.52
CA LEU A 174 -7.58 23.45 -35.98
C LEU A 174 -8.25 23.12 -34.65
N PRO A 175 -8.31 21.84 -34.25
CA PRO A 175 -8.59 21.48 -32.87
C PRO A 175 -7.45 21.99 -31.98
N GLY A 176 -7.82 22.70 -30.92
CA GLY A 176 -6.91 23.16 -29.88
C GLY A 176 -7.02 22.32 -28.61
N ASP A 177 -6.24 22.68 -27.61
CA ASP A 177 -6.34 22.10 -26.26
C ASP A 177 -7.78 22.31 -25.71
N PRO A 178 -8.47 21.26 -25.22
CA PRO A 178 -9.77 21.38 -24.59
C PRO A 178 -9.83 22.44 -23.49
N ASP A 179 -8.77 22.58 -22.69
CA ASP A 179 -8.70 23.53 -21.57
C ASP A 179 -8.53 24.98 -22.06
N ALA A 180 -8.04 25.16 -23.30
CA ALA A 180 -7.89 26.46 -23.97
C ALA A 180 -9.04 26.76 -24.97
N GLY A 181 -10.22 26.16 -24.75
CA GLY A 181 -11.42 26.38 -25.56
C GLY A 181 -11.60 25.44 -26.75
N GLY A 182 -10.73 24.42 -26.91
CA GLY A 182 -10.87 23.32 -27.87
C GLY A 182 -10.68 23.70 -29.34
N ARG A 183 -10.43 24.98 -29.64
CA ARG A 183 -10.31 25.52 -31.01
C ARG A 183 -9.05 26.36 -31.12
N ALA A 184 -8.39 26.25 -32.25
CA ALA A 184 -7.20 27.03 -32.57
C ALA A 184 -7.26 27.51 -34.02
N ALA A 185 -6.58 28.61 -34.31
CA ALA A 185 -6.35 29.07 -35.67
C ALA A 185 -4.88 28.87 -36.04
N GLN A 186 -4.67 28.55 -37.31
CA GLN A 186 -3.35 28.54 -37.91
C GLN A 186 -3.32 29.54 -39.06
N LEU A 187 -2.36 30.46 -39.03
CA LEU A 187 -2.10 31.43 -40.08
C LEU A 187 -0.80 31.03 -40.80
N MET A 188 -0.80 31.04 -42.12
CA MET A 188 0.35 30.70 -42.96
C MET A 188 0.84 31.94 -43.69
N TYR A 189 2.14 32.20 -43.61
CA TYR A 189 2.83 33.27 -44.30
C TYR A 189 3.92 32.70 -45.19
N GLU A 190 4.21 33.35 -46.33
CA GLU A 190 5.23 32.93 -47.28
C GLU A 190 5.99 34.15 -47.81
N ASN A 191 7.31 34.02 -47.99
CA ASN A 191 8.14 35.05 -48.59
C ASN A 191 8.45 34.77 -50.08
N ALA A 192 9.11 35.71 -50.77
CA ALA A 192 9.45 35.55 -52.19
C ALA A 192 10.38 34.34 -52.49
N ALA A 193 11.10 33.84 -51.49
CA ALA A 193 11.94 32.64 -51.56
C ALA A 193 11.18 31.34 -51.25
N ARG A 194 9.84 31.39 -51.10
CA ARG A 194 8.95 30.30 -50.68
C ARG A 194 9.26 29.70 -49.31
N GLN A 195 9.89 30.46 -48.43
CA GLN A 195 10.01 30.08 -47.01
C GLN A 195 8.71 30.40 -46.30
N ARG A 196 8.27 29.49 -45.42
CA ARG A 196 6.96 29.58 -44.76
C ARG A 196 7.09 29.77 -43.26
N ILE A 197 6.23 30.64 -42.72
CA ILE A 197 6.03 30.81 -41.28
C ILE A 197 4.59 30.48 -40.95
N THR A 198 4.41 29.80 -39.82
CA THR A 198 3.10 29.41 -39.34
C THR A 198 2.89 29.94 -37.93
N ILE A 199 1.81 30.69 -37.73
CA ILE A 199 1.40 31.18 -36.41
C ILE A 199 0.23 30.34 -35.95
N TYR A 200 0.37 29.75 -34.76
CA TYR A 200 -0.68 28.98 -34.09
C TYR A 200 -1.27 29.84 -32.96
N VAL A 201 -2.58 30.00 -32.94
CA VAL A 201 -3.29 30.87 -31.99
C VAL A 201 -4.41 30.10 -31.31
N THR A 202 -4.46 30.17 -29.99
CA THR A 202 -5.55 29.62 -29.15
C THR A 202 -6.24 30.76 -28.41
N SER A 203 -7.51 30.58 -28.05
CA SER A 203 -8.13 31.43 -27.03
C SER A 203 -7.44 31.16 -25.69
N ALA A 204 -7.12 32.22 -24.95
CA ALA A 204 -6.60 32.13 -23.59
C ALA A 204 -7.74 31.91 -22.58
#